data_AF-A0A975GW10-F1
#
_entry.id   AF-A0A975GW10-F1
#
_cell.length_a   1.000
_cell.length_b   1.000
_cell.length_c   1.000
_cell.angle_alpha   90.00
_cell.angle_beta   90.00
_cell.angle_gamma   90.00
#
_symmetry.space_group_name_H-M   'P 1'
#
loop_
_entity.id
_entity.type
_entity.pdbx_description
1 polymer ?
#
loop_
_entity_poly.entity_id
_entity_poly.type
_entity_poly.pdbx_seq_one_letter_code
_entity_poly.pdbx_strand_id
1 'polypeptide(L)' 'MMSGVISETRPRAVKPRHYEVVARAGGWSVMLNGACTRPFRSRRAAERIARSLQKQADALNGAH' A
#
# COMPACT_ATOMS: atom_id res chain seq x y z
N MET A 1 36.83 -20.57 11.01
CA MET A 1 36.06 -20.13 9.83
C MET A 1 34.63 -19.92 10.31
N MET A 2 34.18 -18.68 10.48
CA MET A 2 32.80 -18.39 10.90
C MET A 2 31.89 -18.38 9.66
N SER A 3 31.05 -19.41 9.52
CA SER A 3 29.98 -19.45 8.53
C SER A 3 28.82 -18.59 9.03
N GLY A 4 28.72 -17.36 8.52
CA GLY A 4 27.56 -16.51 8.73
C GLY A 4 26.34 -17.13 8.04
N VAL A 5 25.34 -17.51 8.81
CA VAL A 5 24.02 -17.91 8.32
C VAL A 5 23.39 -16.67 7.68
N ILE A 6 23.47 -16.58 6.36
CA ILE A 6 22.64 -15.66 5.59
C ILE A 6 21.23 -16.22 5.71
N SER A 7 20.47 -15.70 6.68
CA SER A 7 19.05 -15.97 6.76
C SER A 7 18.42 -15.35 5.52
N GLU A 8 18.31 -16.15 4.46
CA GLU A 8 17.50 -15.88 3.30
C GLU A 8 16.07 -15.63 3.79
N THR A 9 15.79 -14.38 4.10
CA THR A 9 14.47 -13.91 4.42
C THR A 9 13.72 -13.99 3.10
N ARG A 10 13.14 -15.17 2.83
CA ARG A 10 12.21 -15.39 1.71
C ARG A 10 11.31 -14.15 1.64
N PRO A 11 11.14 -13.50 0.48
CA PRO A 11 10.24 -12.36 0.38
C PRO A 11 8.88 -12.85 0.85
N ARG A 12 8.48 -12.40 2.03
CA ARG A 12 7.18 -12.72 2.62
C ARG A 12 6.19 -12.30 1.55
N ALA A 13 5.49 -13.28 0.95
CA ALA A 13 4.52 -13.03 -0.11
C ALA A 13 3.70 -11.81 0.31
N VAL A 14 3.95 -10.68 -0.36
CA VAL A 14 3.34 -9.42 0.01
C VAL A 14 1.88 -9.63 -0.33
N LYS A 15 1.04 -9.83 0.69
CA LYS A 15 -0.40 -9.88 0.50
C LYS A 15 -0.77 -8.70 -0.42
N PRO A 16 -1.63 -8.91 -1.43
CA PRO A 16 -1.97 -7.85 -2.37
C PRO A 16 -2.28 -6.59 -1.58
N ARG A 17 -1.51 -5.53 -1.83
CA ARG A 17 -1.60 -4.26 -1.11
C ARG A 17 -2.89 -3.59 -1.56
N HIS A 18 -4.02 -3.96 -0.95
CA HIS A 18 -5.32 -3.37 -1.30
C HIS A 18 -5.40 -1.97 -0.70
N TYR A 19 -5.33 -0.95 -1.56
CA TYR A 19 -5.62 0.42 -1.18
C TYR A 19 -7.14 0.62 -1.10
N GLU A 20 -7.65 0.85 0.11
CA GLU A 20 -9.07 1.00 0.36
C GLU A 20 -9.45 2.45 0.59
N VAL A 21 -10.65 2.85 0.18
CA VAL A 21 -11.19 4.19 0.47
C VAL A 21 -12.14 4.08 1.65
N VAL A 22 -11.82 4.76 2.75
CA VAL A 22 -12.58 4.74 3.99
C VAL A 22 -13.12 6.13 4.33
N ALA A 23 -14.33 6.19 4.86
CA ALA A 23 -14.89 7.43 5.40
C ALA A 23 -14.27 7.71 6.78
N ARG A 24 -13.87 8.96 7.03
CA ARG A 24 -13.32 9.43 8.32
C ARG A 24 -13.90 10.79 8.69
N ALA A 25 -13.72 11.21 9.93
CA ALA A 25 -14.04 12.57 10.36
C ALA A 25 -13.31 13.58 9.46
N GLY A 26 -14.07 14.39 8.72
CA GLY A 26 -13.53 15.37 7.78
C GLY A 26 -13.37 14.91 6.32
N GLY A 27 -13.80 13.70 5.95
CA GLY A 27 -13.90 13.29 4.54
C GLY A 27 -13.55 11.82 4.27
N TRP A 28 -12.81 11.58 3.20
CA TRP A 28 -12.45 10.26 2.71
C TRP A 28 -10.93 10.08 2.74
N SER A 29 -10.43 8.97 3.27
CA SER A 29 -9.00 8.66 3.30
C SER A 29 -8.71 7.40 2.51
N VAL A 30 -7.49 7.28 2.00
CA VAL A 30 -6.99 6.02 1.46
C VAL A 30 -6.27 5.28 2.58
N MET A 31 -6.63 4.03 2.81
CA MET A 31 -6.07 3.14 3.82
C MET A 31 -5.24 2.05 3.15
N LEU A 32 -4.09 1.73 3.76
CA LEU A 32 -3.27 0.58 3.42
C LEU A 32 -2.68 0.00 4.71
N ASN A 33 -2.93 -1.28 5.00
CA ASN A 33 -2.36 -1.98 6.16
C ASN A 33 -2.50 -1.22 7.49
N GLY A 34 -3.64 -0.56 7.72
CA GLY A 34 -3.91 0.24 8.91
C GLY A 34 -3.34 1.67 8.90
N ALA A 35 -2.48 2.02 7.94
CA ALA A 35 -2.05 3.40 7.71
C ALA A 35 -3.09 4.14 6.85
N CYS A 36 -3.34 5.41 7.14
CA CYS A 36 -4.29 6.23 6.39
C CYS A 36 -3.66 7.54 5.91
N THR A 37 -4.01 7.95 4.70
CA THR A 37 -3.69 9.29 4.21
C THR A 37 -4.52 10.37 4.91
N ARG A 38 -4.08 11.63 4.78
CA ARG A 38 -4.91 12.78 5.13
C ARG A 38 -6.26 12.71 4.41
N PRO A 39 -7.34 13.20 5.05
CA PRO A 39 -8.67 13.13 4.47
C PRO A 39 -8.82 14.07 3.27
N PHE A 40 -9.43 13.54 2.23
CA PHE A 40 -9.86 14.24 1.03
C PHE A 40 -11.33 14.66 1.20
N ARG A 41 -11.69 15.87 0.73
CA ARG A 41 -13.08 16.35 0.78
C ARG A 41 -14.03 15.55 -0.13
N SER A 42 -13.51 14.89 -1.17
CA SER A 42 -14.29 14.14 -2.16
C SER A 42 -13.90 12.67 -2.20
N ARG A 43 -14.90 11.78 -2.18
CA ARG A 43 -14.71 10.34 -2.37
C ARG A 43 -14.02 10.02 -3.68
N ARG A 44 -14.44 10.67 -4.77
CA ARG A 44 -13.87 10.48 -6.11
C ARG A 44 -12.38 10.85 -6.17
N ALA A 45 -11.97 11.86 -5.39
CA ALA A 45 -10.56 12.22 -5.27
C ALA A 45 -9.77 11.12 -4.54
N ALA A 46 -10.29 10.60 -3.42
CA ALA A 46 -9.68 9.48 -2.69
C ALA A 46 -9.57 8.22 -3.56
N GLU A 47 -10.61 7.87 -4.31
CA GLU A 47 -10.62 6.73 -5.22
C GLU A 47 -9.58 6.87 -6.35
N ARG A 48 -9.42 8.07 -6.91
CA ARG A 48 -8.40 8.33 -7.92
C ARG A 48 -7.00 8.12 -7.35
N ILE A 49 -6.75 8.61 -6.14
CA ILE A 49 -5.47 8.41 -5.45
C ILE A 49 -5.24 6.93 -5.13
N ALA A 50 -6.25 6.21 -4.62
CA ALA A 50 -6.15 4.78 -4.35
C ALA A 50 -5.76 3.99 -5.62
N ARG A 51 -6.40 4.28 -6.76
CA ARG A 51 -6.04 3.65 -8.05
C ARG A 51 -4.62 3.99 -8.51
N SER A 52 -4.19 5.25 -8.36
CA SER A 52 -2.83 5.65 -8.71
C SER A 52 -1.79 4.94 -7.84
N LEU A 53 -2.04 4.83 -6.53
CA LEU A 53 -1.16 4.14 -5.59
C LEU A 53 -1.11 2.63 -5.88
N GLN A 54 -2.24 2.01 -6.21
CA GLN A 54 -2.28 0.62 -6.65
C GLN A 54 -1.40 0.40 -7.89
N LYS A 55 -1.59 1.23 -8.93
CA LYS A 55 -0.81 1.13 -10.17
C LYS A 55 0.70 1.29 -9.92
N GLN A 56 1.09 2.20 -9.04
CA GLN A 56 2.50 2.39 -8.65
C GLN A 56 3.03 1.19 -7.88
N ALA A 57 2.27 0.63 -6.95
CA ALA A 57 2.65 -0.56 -6.21
C ALA A 57 2.80 -1.78 -7.14
N ASP A 58 1.89 -1.94 -8.09
CA ASP A 58 1.94 -3.03 -9.07
C ASP A 58 3.17 -2.89 -9.98
N ALA A 59 3.49 -1.67 -10.43
CA ALA A 59 4.69 -1.40 -11.22
C ALA A 59 5.99 -1.72 -10.44
N LEU A 60 6.04 -1.41 -9.14
CA LEU A 60 7.19 -1.75 -8.30
C LEU A 60 7.31 -3.26 -8.08
N ASN A 61 6.18 -3.98 -8.00
CA ASN A 61 6.18 -5.44 -7.81
C ASN A 61 6.50 -6.20 -9.11
N GLY A 62 6.19 -5.63 -10.27
CA GLY A 62 6.48 -6.23 -11.59
C GLY A 62 7.87 -5.91 -12.15
N ALA A 63 8.69 -5.11 -11.44
CA ALA A 63 10.03 -4.73 -11.85
C ALA A 63 11.13 -5.73 -11.42
N HIS A 64 10.78 -7.01 -11.21
CA HIS A 64 11.69 -8.06 -10.78
C HIS A 64 11.91 -9.11 -11.87
#